data_AF-A0A850QQ73-F1
#
_entry.id   AF-A0A850QQ73-F1
#
_cell.length_a   1.000
_cell.length_b   1.000
_cell.length_c   1.000
_cell.angle_alpha   90.00
_cell.angle_beta   90.00
_cell.angle_gamma   90.00
#
_symmetry.space_group_name_H-M   'P 1'
#
loop_
_entity.id
_entity.type
_entity.pdbx_description
1 polymer ?
#
loop_
_entity_poly.entity_id
_entity_poly.type
_entity_poly.pdbx_seq_one_letter_code
_entity_poly.pdbx_strand_id
1 'polypeptide(L)'
;METIMDHKKLSATLKKQRDAHLVEPIHATIEPVRAYAEQIAKVKGEPFSVVEIPEGTSAYSMGYRFVSIPNTELNHYLANGARLAA
;
A
#
# COMPACT_ATOMS: atom_id res chain seq x y z
N MET A 1 10.70 18.13 38.91
CA MET A 1 10.17 16.76 39.06
C MET A 1 9.51 16.39 37.74
N GLU A 2 10.28 15.78 36.83
CA GLU A 2 9.73 15.25 35.58
C GLU A 2 8.87 14.02 35.91
N THR A 3 7.60 14.08 35.55
CA THR A 3 6.66 12.98 35.75
C THR A 3 6.97 11.89 34.74
N ILE A 4 7.68 10.84 35.17
CA ILE A 4 7.85 9.61 34.41
C ILE A 4 6.44 9.05 34.17
N MET A 5 5.94 9.26 32.95
CA MET A 5 4.64 8.77 32.54
C MET A 5 4.66 7.25 32.65
N ASP A 6 3.81 6.70 33.51
CA ASP A 6 3.72 5.26 33.80
C ASP A 6 3.67 4.47 32.48
N HIS A 7 4.63 3.55 32.27
CA HIS A 7 4.78 2.76 31.05
C HIS A 7 3.48 2.07 30.63
N LYS A 8 2.59 1.72 31.57
CA LYS A 8 1.29 1.11 31.25
C LYS A 8 0.33 2.10 30.60
N LYS A 9 0.35 3.36 31.02
CA LYS A 9 -0.45 4.45 30.42
C LYS A 9 0.06 4.80 29.04
N LEU A 10 1.37 4.80 28.83
CA LEU A 10 1.96 5.02 27.50
C LEU A 10 1.56 3.90 26.54
N SER A 11 1.71 2.63 26.94
CA SER A 11 1.33 1.48 26.12
C SER A 11 -0.17 1.42 25.81
N ALA A 12 -1.03 1.78 26.78
CA ALA A 12 -2.46 1.86 26.55
C ALA A 12 -2.83 3.00 25.57
N THR A 13 -2.15 4.13 25.66
CA THR A 13 -2.35 5.28 24.76
C THR A 13 -1.89 4.95 23.35
N LEU A 14 -0.72 4.33 23.20
CA LEU A 14 -0.20 3.86 21.92
C LEU A 14 -1.09 2.79 21.29
N LYS A 15 -1.61 1.85 22.09
CA LYS A 15 -2.58 0.86 21.61
C LYS A 15 -3.87 1.53 21.14
N LYS A 16 -4.41 2.47 21.91
CA LYS A 16 -5.64 3.19 21.56
C LYS A 16 -5.47 4.10 20.34
N GLN A 17 -4.29 4.71 20.18
CA GLN A 17 -3.93 5.47 18.99
C GLN A 17 -3.76 4.54 17.79
N ARG A 18 -3.12 3.38 17.93
CA ARG A 18 -3.02 2.37 16.87
C ARG A 18 -4.37 1.78 16.48
N ASP A 19 -5.24 1.53 17.44
CA ASP A 19 -6.59 1.00 17.19
C ASP A 19 -7.52 2.09 16.60
N ALA A 20 -7.27 3.38 16.90
CA ALA A 20 -7.92 4.52 16.25
C ALA A 20 -7.35 4.82 14.85
N HIS A 21 -6.07 4.52 14.64
CA HIS A 21 -5.40 4.43 13.34
C HIS A 21 -5.42 2.98 12.86
N LEU A 22 -6.60 2.36 12.86
CA LEU A 22 -6.92 1.42 11.80
C LEU A 22 -6.81 2.23 10.50
N VAL A 23 -5.56 2.38 10.03
CA VAL A 23 -5.28 2.68 8.64
C VAL A 23 -5.90 1.50 7.94
N GLU A 24 -7.17 1.64 7.54
CA GLU A 24 -7.77 0.71 6.60
C GLU A 24 -6.70 0.49 5.53
N PRO A 25 -6.33 -0.78 5.23
CA PRO A 25 -5.37 -1.02 4.16
C PRO A 25 -5.86 -0.16 3.02
N ILE A 26 -5.01 0.75 2.54
CA ILE A 26 -5.47 1.79 1.62
C ILE A 26 -6.09 1.02 0.45
N HIS A 27 -7.42 0.93 0.45
CA HIS A 27 -8.22 0.39 -0.63
C HIS A 27 -8.22 1.51 -1.65
N ALA A 28 -7.01 1.89 -2.09
CA ALA A 28 -6.82 2.99 -3.00
C ALA A 28 -7.66 2.62 -4.20
N THR A 29 -8.58 3.52 -4.54
CA THR A 29 -9.12 3.52 -5.88
C THR A 29 -7.94 3.65 -6.85
N ILE A 30 -8.16 3.28 -8.10
CA ILE A 30 -7.10 3.26 -9.10
C ILE A 30 -6.35 4.61 -9.23
N GLU A 31 -7.04 5.72 -8.99
CA GLU A 31 -6.53 7.09 -9.15
C GLU A 31 -5.34 7.43 -8.23
N PRO A 32 -5.42 7.27 -6.89
CA PRO A 32 -4.26 7.44 -6.01
C PRO A 32 -3.05 6.57 -6.40
N VAL A 33 -3.28 5.34 -6.86
CA VAL A 33 -2.20 4.42 -7.26
C VAL A 33 -1.52 4.90 -8.55
N ARG A 34 -2.30 5.45 -9.50
CA ARG A 34 -1.77 6.09 -10.71
C ARG A 34 -0.99 7.34 -10.40
N ALA A 35 -1.52 8.22 -9.55
CA ALA A 35 -0.82 9.43 -9.12
C ALA A 35 0.53 9.10 -8.46
N TYR A 36 0.54 8.07 -7.62
CA TYR A 36 1.78 7.58 -7.01
C TYR A 36 2.74 6.98 -8.04
N ALA A 37 2.25 6.17 -8.98
CA ALA A 37 3.06 5.60 -10.07
C ALA A 37 3.73 6.70 -10.92
N GLU A 38 3.00 7.77 -11.26
CA GLU A 38 3.57 8.92 -11.98
C GLU A 38 4.62 9.67 -11.15
N GLN A 39 4.35 9.86 -9.86
CA GLN A 39 5.28 10.54 -8.95
C GLN A 39 6.58 9.74 -8.81
N ILE A 40 6.48 8.44 -8.55
CA ILE A 40 7.67 7.60 -8.37
C ILE A 40 8.43 7.43 -9.68
N ALA A 41 7.75 7.38 -10.82
CA ALA A 41 8.41 7.35 -12.12
C ALA A 41 9.28 8.59 -12.35
N LYS A 42 8.80 9.79 -11.98
CA LYS A 42 9.58 11.03 -12.05
C LYS A 42 10.78 11.01 -11.10
N VAL A 43 10.62 10.47 -9.88
CA VAL A 43 11.68 10.41 -8.87
C VAL A 43 12.77 9.39 -9.23
N LYS A 44 12.37 8.24 -9.79
CA LYS A 44 13.28 7.13 -10.13
C LYS A 44 13.86 7.24 -11.54
N GLY A 45 13.24 8.02 -12.43
CA GLY A 45 13.64 8.12 -13.82
C GLY A 45 13.30 6.86 -14.65
N GLU A 46 12.38 6.02 -14.16
CA GLU A 46 11.94 4.80 -14.83
C GLU A 46 10.40 4.76 -14.88
N PRO A 47 9.79 4.18 -15.93
CA PRO A 47 8.34 4.10 -16.02
C PRO A 47 7.77 3.03 -15.07
N PHE A 48 6.65 3.37 -14.43
CA PHE A 48 5.86 2.46 -13.60
C PHE A 48 4.51 2.19 -14.26
N SER A 49 4.03 0.94 -14.13
CA SER A 49 2.69 0.52 -14.54
C SER A 49 1.84 0.26 -13.32
N VAL A 50 0.53 0.49 -13.44
CA VAL A 50 -0.44 0.09 -12.42
C VAL A 50 -1.15 -1.17 -12.88
N VAL A 51 -1.16 -2.20 -12.05
CA VAL A 51 -1.83 -3.47 -12.33
C VAL A 51 -2.87 -3.80 -11.26
N GLU A 52 -3.91 -4.49 -11.69
CA GLU A 52 -4.89 -5.14 -10.82
C GLU A 52 -4.25 -6.36 -10.16
N ILE A 53 -4.44 -6.46 -8.85
CA ILE A 53 -3.98 -7.59 -8.06
C ILE A 53 -4.93 -8.77 -8.31
N PRO A 54 -4.43 -9.94 -8.73
CA PRO A 54 -5.28 -11.09 -9.00
C PRO A 54 -6.03 -11.57 -7.75
N GLU A 55 -7.28 -11.98 -7.97
CA GLU A 55 -8.07 -12.70 -6.98
C GLU A 55 -7.34 -13.98 -6.54
N GLY A 56 -7.43 -14.32 -5.25
CA GLY A 56 -6.77 -15.49 -4.67
C GLY A 56 -5.31 -15.26 -4.23
N THR A 57 -4.72 -14.09 -4.49
CA THR A 57 -3.42 -13.73 -3.90
C THR A 57 -3.56 -13.29 -2.44
N SER A 58 -2.50 -13.45 -1.65
CA SER A 58 -2.47 -12.94 -0.27
C SER A 58 -2.74 -11.44 -0.20
N ALA A 59 -2.22 -10.66 -1.17
CA ALA A 59 -2.46 -9.23 -1.25
C ALA A 59 -3.94 -8.90 -1.49
N TYR A 60 -4.63 -9.64 -2.36
CA TYR A 60 -6.07 -9.48 -2.57
C TYR A 60 -6.87 -9.78 -1.29
N SER A 61 -6.50 -10.86 -0.59
CA SER A 61 -7.11 -11.26 0.70
C SER A 61 -6.87 -10.23 1.81
N MET A 62 -5.79 -9.44 1.72
CA MET A 62 -5.50 -8.32 2.62
C MET A 62 -6.24 -7.03 2.25
N GLY A 63 -7.05 -7.04 1.19
CA GLY A 63 -7.85 -5.88 0.76
C GLY A 63 -7.20 -5.05 -0.36
N TYR A 64 -5.98 -5.36 -0.79
CA TYR A 64 -5.36 -4.63 -1.89
C TYR A 64 -6.04 -4.98 -3.22
N ARG A 65 -6.17 -3.98 -4.10
CA ARG A 65 -6.80 -4.15 -5.42
C ARG A 65 -5.89 -3.74 -6.57
N PHE A 66 -5.02 -2.75 -6.34
CA PHE A 66 -4.10 -2.24 -7.34
C PHE A 66 -2.70 -2.13 -6.74
N VAL A 67 -1.67 -2.24 -7.59
CA VAL A 67 -0.28 -2.02 -7.23
C VAL A 67 0.46 -1.32 -8.36
N SER A 68 1.30 -0.35 -8.01
CA SER A 68 2.26 0.26 -8.94
C SER A 68 3.55 -0.57 -8.97
N ILE A 69 3.98 -1.01 -10.14
CA ILE A 69 5.18 -1.82 -10.34
C ILE A 69 6.12 -1.16 -11.37
N PRO A 70 7.43 -1.35 -11.27
CA PRO A 70 8.34 -0.96 -12.34
C PRO A 70 7.96 -1.67 -13.66
N ASN A 71 8.08 -0.99 -14.80
CA ASN A 71 7.76 -1.62 -16.09
C ASN A 71 8.65 -2.84 -16.40
N THR A 72 9.83 -2.92 -15.82
CA THR A 72 10.72 -4.08 -15.92
C THR A 72 10.10 -5.35 -15.34
N GLU A 73 9.20 -5.23 -14.36
CA GLU A 73 8.48 -6.34 -13.74
C GLU A 73 7.13 -6.64 -14.41
N LEU A 74 6.65 -5.77 -15.30
CA LEU A 74 5.30 -5.87 -15.87
C LEU A 74 5.00 -7.25 -16.48
N ASN A 75 5.92 -7.78 -17.30
CA ASN A 75 5.74 -9.09 -17.93
C ASN A 75 5.61 -10.23 -16.91
N HIS A 76 6.32 -10.15 -15.79
CA HIS A 76 6.22 -11.14 -14.71
C HIS A 76 4.84 -11.09 -14.05
N TYR A 77 4.34 -9.90 -13.75
CA TYR A 77 3.00 -9.75 -13.13
C TYR A 77 1.89 -10.20 -14.08
N LEU A 78 1.95 -9.83 -15.37
CA LEU A 78 0.98 -10.26 -16.37
C LEU A 78 0.99 -11.80 -16.54
N ALA A 79 2.17 -12.42 -16.56
CA ALA A 79 2.28 -13.88 -16.63
C ALA A 79 1.68 -14.60 -15.41
N ASN A 80 1.60 -13.94 -14.25
CA ASN A 80 1.02 -14.47 -13.02
C ASN A 80 -0.44 -14.02 -12.80
N GLY A 81 -1.12 -13.57 -13.87
CA GLY A 81 -2.55 -13.29 -13.85
C GLY A 81 -2.94 -11.86 -13.48
N ALA A 82 -1.97 -10.97 -13.26
CA ALA A 82 -2.27 -9.54 -13.09
C ALA A 82 -2.77 -8.95 -14.42
N ARG A 83 -3.52 -7.85 -14.34
CA ARG A 83 -4.05 -7.14 -15.52
C ARG A 83 -3.65 -5.68 -15.45
N LEU A 84 -3.39 -5.04 -16.58
CA LEU A 84 -3.20 -3.60 -16.63
C LEU A 84 -4.49 -2.91 -16.16
N ALA A 85 -4.36 -1.99 -15.21
CA ALA A 85 -5.51 -1.28 -14.65
C ALA A 85 -5.96 -0.19 -15.63
N ALA A 86 -7.17 -0.33 -16.19
CA ALA A 86 -7.76 0.51 -17.26
C ALA A 86 -8.25 1.88 -16.78
#